data_AF-A0A3E4E7E0-F1
#
_entry.id   AF-A0A3E4E7E0-F1
#
_cell.length_a   1.000
_cell.length_b   1.000
_cell.length_c   1.000
_cell.angle_alpha   90.00
_cell.angle_beta   90.00
_cell.angle_gamma   90.00
#
_symmetry.space_group_name_H-M   'P 1'
#
loop_
_entity.id
_entity.type
_entity.pdbx_description
1 polymer ?
#
loop_
_entity_poly.entity_id
_entity_poly.type
_entity_poly.pdbx_seq_one_letter_code
_entity_poly.pdbx_strand_id
1 'polypeptide(L)'
;MIACENSGHSIPDDFPEVRKIVEAGVTTNPKKDYELSRYACYLIVQNGDPRKEVIALGQTYFAIQTYRQQFIRVCLVEMYICH
;
A
#
# COMPACT_ATOMS: atom_id res chain seq x y z
N MET A 1 -11.49 4.04 4.30
CA MET A 1 -10.40 3.77 3.35
C MET A 1 -10.14 5.02 2.52
N ILE A 2 -9.93 6.15 3.19
CA ILE A 2 -9.88 7.48 2.57
C ILE A 2 -8.70 7.61 1.60
N ALA A 3 -7.56 7.02 1.93
CA ALA A 3 -6.38 7.05 1.06
C ALA A 3 -6.61 6.34 -0.29
N CYS A 4 -7.45 5.30 -0.34
CA CYS A 4 -7.81 4.59 -1.58
C CYS A 4 -8.68 5.49 -2.47
N GLU A 5 -9.74 6.06 -1.88
CA GLU A 5 -10.66 6.98 -2.57
C GLU A 5 -9.94 8.22 -3.09
N ASN A 6 -9.09 8.84 -2.26
CA ASN A 6 -8.30 10.02 -2.64
C ASN A 6 -7.29 9.72 -3.75
N SER A 7 -6.90 8.46 -3.92
CA SER A 7 -6.00 8.04 -5.01
C SER A 7 -6.76 7.67 -6.28
N GLY A 8 -8.09 7.77 -6.29
CA GLY A 8 -8.95 7.40 -7.43
C GLY A 8 -9.15 5.88 -7.60
N HIS A 9 -8.81 5.09 -6.57
CA HIS A 9 -8.96 3.64 -6.60
C HIS A 9 -10.29 3.20 -5.99
N SER A 10 -10.86 2.14 -6.55
CA SER A 10 -12.09 1.51 -6.08
C SER A 10 -11.81 0.71 -4.80
N ILE A 11 -12.46 1.09 -3.69
CA ILE A 11 -12.37 0.36 -2.42
C ILE A 11 -12.65 -1.15 -2.58
N PRO A 12 -13.76 -1.61 -3.20
CA PRO A 12 -14.06 -3.04 -3.27
C PRO A 12 -13.05 -3.84 -4.10
N ASP A 13 -12.30 -3.19 -5.01
CA ASP A 13 -11.29 -3.88 -5.84
C ASP A 13 -10.00 -4.12 -5.05
N ASP A 14 -9.63 -3.16 -4.18
CA ASP A 14 -8.39 -3.19 -3.42
C ASP A 14 -8.54 -3.77 -2.00
N PHE A 15 -9.72 -3.61 -1.41
CA PHE A 15 -10.09 -4.10 -0.08
C PHE A 15 -11.41 -4.90 -0.11
N PRO A 16 -11.51 -6.00 -0.88
CA PRO A 16 -12.67 -6.89 -0.82
C PRO A 16 -12.81 -7.51 0.57
N GLU A 17 -13.97 -7.31 1.21
CA GLU A 17 -14.31 -7.91 2.50
C GLU A 17 -14.62 -9.41 2.28
N VAL A 18 -13.83 -10.28 2.90
CA VAL A 18 -14.02 -11.72 2.85
C VAL A 18 -14.64 -12.17 4.16
N ARG A 19 -15.82 -12.80 4.11
CA ARG A 19 -16.43 -13.38 5.31
C ARG A 19 -15.79 -14.74 5.56
N LYS A 20 -14.84 -14.80 6.49
CA LYS A 20 -14.43 -16.08 7.08
C LYS A 20 -15.38 -16.38 8.23
N ILE A 21 -16.23 -17.40 8.10
CA ILE A 21 -16.98 -17.93 9.24
C ILE A 21 -15.97 -18.65 10.11
N VAL A 22 -15.47 -17.98 11.15
CA VAL A 22 -14.67 -18.63 12.18
C VAL A 22 -15.62 -18.87 13.34
N GLU A 23 -15.97 -20.13 13.61
CA GLU A 23 -16.65 -20.52 14.86
C GLU A 23 -15.68 -20.29 16.03
N ALA A 24 -15.57 -19.05 16.48
CA ALA A 24 -14.83 -18.68 17.66
C ALA A 24 -15.81 -18.67 18.85
N GLY A 25 -15.66 -19.66 19.73
CA GLY A 25 -16.41 -19.74 20.98
C GLY A 25 -16.37 -18.42 21.77
N VAL A 26 -17.54 -17.97 22.18
CA VAL A 26 -17.83 -17.13 23.37
C VAL A 26 -17.35 -15.67 23.38
N THR A 27 -16.77 -15.10 22.32
CA THR A 27 -16.72 -13.63 22.17
C THR A 27 -16.91 -13.19 20.71
N THR A 28 -18.13 -12.78 20.35
CA THR A 28 -18.46 -12.32 19.00
C THR A 28 -18.02 -10.86 18.80
N ASN A 29 -16.72 -10.63 18.66
CA ASN A 29 -16.24 -9.45 17.94
C ASN A 29 -16.21 -9.83 16.45
N PRO A 30 -17.13 -9.34 15.61
CA PRO A 30 -17.05 -9.58 14.18
C PRO A 30 -15.79 -8.88 13.64
N LYS A 31 -14.68 -9.62 13.55
CA LYS A 31 -13.50 -9.15 12.84
C LYS A 31 -13.82 -9.21 11.35
N LYS A 32 -13.67 -8.08 10.68
CA LYS A 32 -13.73 -8.02 9.23
C LYS A 32 -12.41 -8.52 8.67
N ASP A 33 -12.46 -9.55 7.86
CA ASP A 33 -11.31 -10.03 7.11
C ASP A 33 -11.34 -9.39 5.71
N TYR A 34 -10.16 -9.02 5.22
CA TYR A 34 -9.98 -8.42 3.91
C TYR A 34 -8.92 -9.21 3.15
N GLU A 35 -9.18 -9.48 1.88
CA GLU A 35 -8.15 -9.92 0.95
C GLU A 35 -7.57 -8.66 0.30
N LEU A 36 -6.27 -8.42 0.50
CA LEU A 36 -5.67 -7.16 0.09
C LEU A 36 -5.03 -7.31 -1.28
N SER A 37 -5.34 -6.37 -2.19
CA SER A 37 -4.56 -6.23 -3.41
C SER A 37 -3.13 -5.76 -3.07
N ARG A 38 -2.22 -5.88 -4.04
CA ARG A 38 -0.87 -5.31 -3.93
C ARG A 38 -0.91 -3.81 -3.66
N TYR A 39 -1.82 -3.10 -4.32
CA TYR A 39 -1.94 -1.65 -4.16
C TYR A 39 -2.48 -1.28 -2.78
N ALA A 40 -3.46 -2.04 -2.25
CA ALA A 40 -3.93 -1.88 -0.88
C ALA A 40 -2.79 -2.03 0.14
N CYS A 41 -1.94 -3.05 -0.03
CA CYS A 41 -0.75 -3.24 0.80
C CYS A 41 0.18 -2.02 0.75
N TYR A 42 0.38 -1.41 -0.42
CA TYR A 42 1.18 -0.19 -0.54
C TYR A 42 0.55 0.99 0.20
N LEU A 43 -0.76 1.18 0.09
CA LEU A 43 -1.46 2.25 0.81
C LEU A 43 -1.36 2.07 2.32
N ILE A 44 -1.48 0.84 2.82
CA ILE A 44 -1.32 0.52 4.25
C ILE A 44 0.08 0.89 4.72
N VAL A 45 1.12 0.54 3.97
CA VAL A 45 2.52 0.87 4.33
C VAL A 45 2.75 2.39 4.29
N GLN A 46 2.28 3.07 3.24
CA GLN A 46 2.49 4.51 3.07
C GLN A 46 1.79 5.35 4.15
N ASN A 47 0.62 4.93 4.63
CA ASN A 47 -0.19 5.68 5.60
C ASN A 47 -0.14 5.07 7.01
N GLY A 48 0.63 4.01 7.22
CA GLY A 48 0.69 3.28 8.49
C GLY A 48 1.51 4.00 9.57
N ASP A 49 1.31 3.58 10.81
CA ASP A 49 2.08 4.06 11.96
C ASP A 49 3.56 3.60 11.86
N PRO A 50 4.53 4.53 11.75
CA PRO A 50 5.96 4.19 11.64
C PRO A 50 6.52 3.52 12.91
N ARG A 51 5.80 3.51 14.03
CA ARG A 51 6.20 2.74 15.23
C ARG A 51 6.17 1.24 15.00
N LYS A 52 5.48 0.76 13.96
CA LYS A 52 5.46 -0.66 13.56
C LYS A 52 6.63 -0.93 12.61
N GLU A 53 7.51 -1.84 13.00
CA GLU A 53 8.75 -2.15 12.26
C GLU A 53 8.51 -2.44 10.76
N VAL A 54 7.54 -3.29 10.43
CA VAL A 54 7.22 -3.64 9.03
C VAL A 54 6.80 -2.41 8.21
N ILE A 55 6.09 -1.46 8.84
CA ILE A 55 5.68 -0.20 8.20
C ILE A 55 6.91 0.69 7.99
N ALA A 56 7.76 0.86 9.00
CA ALA A 56 8.98 1.66 8.89
C ALA A 56 9.94 1.15 7.80
N LEU A 57 10.13 -0.18 7.73
CA LEU A 57 10.93 -0.82 6.68
C LEU A 57 10.33 -0.56 5.29
N GLY A 58 9.01 -0.73 5.16
CA GLY A 58 8.31 -0.47 3.91
C GLY A 58 8.40 1.00 3.47
N GLN A 59 8.27 1.95 4.38
CA GLN A 59 8.43 3.38 4.10
C GLN A 59 9.87 3.72 3.66
N THR A 60 10.87 3.10 4.30
CA THR A 60 12.28 3.24 3.90
C THR A 60 12.50 2.70 2.48
N TYR A 61 11.93 1.54 2.17
CA TYR A 61 11.96 0.96 0.83
C TYR A 61 11.35 1.93 -0.20
N PHE A 62 10.16 2.48 0.06
CA PHE A 62 9.53 3.44 -0.85
C PHE A 62 10.36 4.70 -1.06
N ALA A 63 11.00 5.24 -0.01
CA ALA A 63 11.88 6.40 -0.11
C ALA A 63 13.07 6.11 -1.05
N ILE A 64 13.72 4.96 -0.88
CA ILE A 64 14.84 4.52 -1.73
C ILE A 64 14.38 4.33 -3.19
N GLN A 65 13.25 3.67 -3.40
CA GLN A 65 12.75 3.39 -4.74
C GLN A 65 12.36 4.67 -5.49
N THR A 66 11.75 5.64 -4.82
CA THR A 66 11.44 6.95 -5.41
C THR A 66 12.71 7.71 -5.81
N TYR A 67 13.75 7.69 -4.96
CA TYR A 67 15.04 8.30 -5.30
C TYR A 67 15.67 7.66 -6.54
N ARG A 68 15.66 6.32 -6.61
CA ARG A 68 16.18 5.58 -7.79
C ARG A 68 15.40 5.92 -9.05
N GLN A 69 14.07 5.99 -8.97
CA GLN A 69 13.22 6.35 -10.11
C GLN A 69 13.46 7.78 -10.57
N GLN A 70 13.65 8.72 -9.65
CA GLN A 70 14.00 10.10 -9.98
C GLN A 70 15.34 10.17 -10.74
N PHE A 71 16.37 9.47 -10.26
CA PHE A 71 17.67 9.43 -10.91
C PHE A 71 17.58 8.87 -12.34
N ILE A 72 16.90 7.72 -12.50
CA ILE A 72 16.66 7.12 -13.83
C ILE A 72 15.92 8.09 -14.74
N ARG A 73 14.90 8.79 -14.23
CA ARG A 73 14.15 9.78 -15.02
C ARG A 73 15.05 10.90 -15.52
N VAL A 74 15.94 11.43 -14.68
CA VAL A 74 16.90 12.48 -15.07
C VAL A 74 17.83 11.98 -16.15
N CYS A 75 18.45 10.82 -15.97
CA CYS A 75 19.34 10.24 -16.99
C CYS A 75 18.63 10.01 -18.32
N LEU A 76 17.38 9.50 -18.29
CA LEU A 76 16.59 9.32 -19.52
C LEU A 76 16.37 10.66 -20.23
N VAL A 77 15.94 11.71 -19.52
CA VAL A 77 15.70 13.03 -20.10
C VAL A 77 16.98 13.61 -20.71
N GLU A 78 18.13 13.50 -20.03
CA GLU A 78 19.42 13.95 -20.57
C GLU A 78 19.80 13.19 -21.85
N MET A 79 19.57 11.87 -21.90
CA MET A 79 19.80 11.07 -23.11
C MET A 79 18.92 11.50 -24.28
N TYR A 80 17.66 11.88 -24.04
CA TYR A 80 16.74 12.34 -25.09
C TYR A 80 17.04 13.75 -25.60
N ILE A 81 17.66 14.63 -24.78
CA ILE A 81 17.97 16.02 -25.17
C ILE A 81 19.32 16.13 -25.89
N CYS A 82 20.27 15.21 -25.62
CA CYS A 82 21.57 15.18 -26.29
C CYS A 82 21.55 14.63 -27.72
N HIS A 83 20.37 14.38 -28.30
CA HIS A 83 20.19 13.77 -29.61
C HIS A 83 19.42 14.69 -30.56
#